data_AF-A0A2W0ACK9-F1
#
_entry.id   AF-A0A2W0ACK9-F1
#
_cell.length_a   1.000
_cell.length_b   1.000
_cell.length_c   1.000
_cell.angle_alpha   90.00
_cell.angle_beta   90.00
_cell.angle_gamma   90.00
#
_symmetry.space_group_name_H-M   'P 1'
#
loop_
_entity.id
_entity.type
_entity.pdbx_description
1 polymer ?
#
loop_
_entity_poly.entity_id
_entity_poly.type
_entity_poly.pdbx_seq_one_letter_code
_entity_poly.pdbx_strand_id
1 'polypeptide(L)'
;MGLLPPASVEKSALSPRLGDLQQFGQAVSNRINFNRGRVRPSLSLDASVGTDFVTRGRLTVRLQADIQNLTNRINIINFAGLFSGTGIAPPRNYAVRLDVEF
;
A
#
# COMPACT_ATOMS: atom_id res chain seq x y z
N MET A 1 12.62 -45.32 -6.06
CA MET A 1 12.89 -43.87 -6.11
C MET A 1 11.85 -43.26 -7.05
N GLY A 2 10.65 -42.97 -6.53
CA GLY A 2 9.52 -42.52 -7.35
C GLY A 2 9.55 -41.00 -7.51
N LEU A 3 9.58 -40.51 -8.75
CA LEU A 3 9.32 -39.11 -9.07
C LEU A 3 7.93 -38.74 -8.56
N LEU A 4 7.84 -37.76 -7.64
CA LEU A 4 6.56 -37.15 -7.32
C LEU A 4 5.99 -36.54 -8.61
N PRO A 5 4.70 -36.77 -8.92
CA PRO A 5 4.07 -36.17 -10.10
C PRO A 5 4.10 -34.63 -10.00
N PRO A 6 4.26 -33.92 -11.13
CA PRO A 6 4.44 -32.47 -11.18
C PRO A 6 3.30 -31.67 -10.51
N ALA A 7 2.09 -32.24 -10.45
CA ALA A 7 0.93 -31.61 -9.81
C ALA A 7 1.10 -31.36 -8.29
N SER A 8 1.91 -32.17 -7.61
CA SER A 8 2.14 -32.03 -6.16
C SER A 8 3.08 -30.88 -5.80
N VAL A 9 4.02 -30.55 -6.71
CA VAL A 9 4.96 -29.43 -6.57
C VAL A 9 4.23 -28.09 -6.77
N GLU A 10 3.31 -28.05 -7.73
CA GLU A 10 2.54 -26.85 -8.08
C GLU A 10 1.62 -26.41 -6.93
N LYS A 11 0.89 -27.34 -6.31
CA LYS A 11 0.02 -27.07 -5.15
C LYS A 11 0.81 -26.59 -3.92
N SER A 12 2.02 -27.12 -3.72
CA SER A 12 2.91 -26.71 -2.63
C SER A 12 3.43 -25.27 -2.81
N ALA A 13 3.81 -24.89 -4.03
CA ALA A 13 4.25 -23.54 -4.35
C ALA A 13 3.10 -22.49 -4.35
N LEU A 14 1.86 -22.93 -4.59
CA LEU A 14 0.67 -22.08 -4.57
C LEU A 14 0.09 -21.88 -3.17
N SER A 15 0.33 -22.81 -2.24
CA SER A 15 -0.24 -22.76 -0.87
C SER A 15 0.13 -21.47 -0.09
N PRO A 16 1.38 -20.97 -0.13
CA PRO A 16 1.74 -19.71 0.53
C PRO A 16 0.99 -18.51 -0.08
N ARG A 17 0.94 -18.45 -1.42
CA ARG A 17 0.27 -17.37 -2.17
C ARG A 17 -1.23 -17.36 -1.94
N LEU A 18 -1.85 -18.53 -1.78
CA LEU A 18 -3.26 -18.64 -1.41
C LEU A 18 -3.52 -18.11 0.00
N GLY A 19 -2.59 -18.33 0.94
CA GLY A 19 -2.63 -17.73 2.28
C GLY A 19 -2.59 -16.21 2.22
N ASP A 20 -1.69 -15.64 1.41
CA ASP A 20 -1.55 -14.18 1.24
C ASP A 20 -2.81 -13.55 0.64
N LEU A 21 -3.40 -14.21 -0.37
CA LEU A 21 -4.65 -13.76 -1.00
C LEU A 21 -5.84 -13.83 -0.02
N GLN A 22 -5.91 -14.87 0.80
CA GLN A 22 -6.94 -14.99 1.83
C GLN A 22 -6.81 -13.88 2.87
N GLN A 23 -5.60 -13.60 3.36
CA GLN A 23 -5.35 -12.52 4.31
C GLN A 23 -5.69 -11.15 3.72
N PHE A 24 -5.29 -10.89 2.48
CA PHE A 24 -5.62 -9.65 1.77
C PHE A 24 -7.15 -9.49 1.59
N GLY A 25 -7.83 -10.55 1.14
CA GLY A 25 -9.29 -10.56 0.97
C GLY A 25 -10.03 -10.28 2.29
N GLN A 26 -9.57 -10.86 3.39
CA GLN A 26 -10.11 -10.58 4.73
C GLN A 26 -9.85 -9.14 5.18
N ALA A 27 -8.67 -8.60 4.91
CA ALA A 27 -8.35 -7.22 5.26
C ALA A 27 -9.21 -6.20 4.48
N VAL A 28 -9.57 -6.51 3.23
CA VAL A 28 -10.50 -5.70 2.42
C VAL A 28 -11.94 -5.85 2.91
N SER A 29 -12.42 -7.07 3.16
CA SER A 29 -13.80 -7.32 3.63
C SER A 29 -14.07 -6.65 4.99
N ASN A 30 -13.06 -6.61 5.88
CA ASN A 30 -13.12 -5.91 7.16
C ASN A 30 -13.32 -4.40 7.04
N ARG A 31 -13.10 -3.81 5.85
CA ARG A 31 -13.33 -2.39 5.59
C ARG A 31 -14.69 -2.12 4.92
N ILE A 32 -15.48 -3.15 4.65
CA ILE A 32 -16.80 -3.02 4.01
C ILE A 32 -17.90 -3.29 5.03
N ASN A 33 -18.81 -2.34 5.22
CA ASN A 33 -20.05 -2.54 5.95
C ASN A 33 -21.10 -3.11 5.00
N PHE A 34 -21.22 -4.43 4.96
CA PHE A 34 -22.16 -5.16 4.11
C PHE A 34 -23.62 -4.81 4.39
N ASN A 35 -23.98 -4.53 5.66
CA ASN A 35 -25.36 -4.15 6.03
C ASN A 35 -25.79 -2.81 5.44
N ARG A 36 -24.84 -1.90 5.22
CA ARG A 36 -25.09 -0.57 4.66
C ARG A 36 -24.67 -0.45 3.19
N GLY A 37 -24.02 -1.47 2.61
CA GLY A 37 -23.42 -1.40 1.27
C GLY A 37 -22.38 -0.29 1.13
N ARG A 38 -21.70 0.09 2.21
CA ARG A 38 -20.76 1.23 2.25
C ARG A 38 -19.42 0.81 2.84
N VAL A 39 -18.36 1.49 2.43
CA VAL A 39 -17.05 1.38 3.07
C VAL A 39 -17.13 1.94 4.50
N ARG A 40 -16.45 1.30 5.44
CA ARG A 40 -16.28 1.80 6.82
C ARG A 40 -15.40 3.06 6.81
N PRO A 41 -15.63 4.02 7.71
CA PRO A 41 -14.74 5.18 7.85
C PRO A 41 -13.27 4.76 7.99
N SER A 42 -12.39 5.50 7.34
CA SER A 42 -10.94 5.30 7.39
C SER A 42 -10.26 6.56 7.90
N LEU A 43 -9.11 6.36 8.54
CA LEU A 43 -8.19 7.40 8.95
C LEU A 43 -6.82 7.02 8.38
N SER A 44 -6.22 7.91 7.61
CA SER A 44 -4.82 7.84 7.22
C SER A 44 -4.05 8.95 7.92
N LEU A 45 -2.79 8.67 8.25
CA LEU A 45 -1.87 9.64 8.81
C LEU A 45 -0.63 9.64 7.92
N ASP A 46 -0.21 10.84 7.50
CA ASP A 46 0.97 11.05 6.67
C ASP A 46 1.94 11.98 7.44
N ALA A 47 3.23 11.87 7.16
CA ALA A 47 4.26 12.67 7.79
C ALA A 47 5.31 13.09 6.76
N SER A 48 5.85 14.30 6.92
CA SER A 48 6.86 14.86 6.04
C SER A 48 7.89 15.62 6.87
N VAL A 49 9.15 15.52 6.48
CA VAL A 49 10.25 16.30 7.03
C VAL A 49 11.14 16.79 5.90
N GLY A 50 11.58 18.04 5.98
CA GLY A 50 12.48 18.62 5.00
C GLY A 50 13.43 19.65 5.62
N THR A 51 14.58 19.83 4.99
CA THR A 51 15.58 20.82 5.39
C THR A 51 16.33 21.35 4.18
N ASP A 52 16.68 22.63 4.22
CA ASP A 52 17.67 23.21 3.33
C ASP A 52 19.04 22.87 3.93
N PHE A 53 19.80 21.98 3.28
CA PHE A 53 21.09 21.50 3.82
C PHE A 53 22.29 22.26 3.23
N VAL A 54 22.10 22.93 2.09
CA VAL A 54 23.07 23.89 1.55
C VAL A 54 22.32 25.15 1.15
N THR A 55 22.79 26.28 1.67
CA THR A 55 22.38 27.61 1.19
C THR A 55 23.66 28.43 1.02
N ARG A 56 24.07 28.70 -0.22
CA ARG A 56 25.28 29.45 -0.55
C ARG A 56 25.04 30.38 -1.74
N GLY A 57 24.97 31.69 -1.47
CA GLY A 57 24.72 32.67 -2.51
C GLY A 57 23.36 32.43 -3.17
N ARG A 58 23.36 32.13 -4.47
CA ARG A 58 22.15 31.77 -5.23
C ARG A 58 21.82 30.28 -5.23
N LEU A 59 22.74 29.43 -4.76
CA LEU A 59 22.54 28.00 -4.69
C LEU A 59 21.79 27.62 -3.40
N THR A 60 20.63 26.99 -3.55
CA THR A 60 19.91 26.32 -2.46
C THR A 60 19.73 24.85 -2.80
N VAL A 61 20.02 23.99 -1.83
CA VAL A 61 19.77 22.55 -1.94
C VAL A 61 18.91 22.07 -0.78
N ARG A 62 17.75 21.50 -1.12
CA ARG A 62 16.74 21.02 -0.18
C ARG A 62 16.61 19.51 -0.25
N LEU A 63 16.57 18.87 0.91
CA LEU A 63 16.25 17.45 1.06
C LEU A 63 14.92 17.31 1.78
N GLN A 64 14.02 16.49 1.23
CA GLN A 64 12.71 16.18 1.82
C GLN A 64 12.50 14.66 1.84
N ALA A 65 11.89 14.17 2.92
CA ALA A 65 11.44 12.80 3.06
C ALA A 65 9.96 12.78 3.48
N ASP A 66 9.17 11.98 2.78
CA ASP A 66 7.74 11.83 2.98
C ASP A 66 7.40 10.37 3.30
N ILE A 67 6.48 10.18 4.25
CA ILE A 67 5.90 8.89 4.60
C ILE A 67 4.39 9.03 4.50
N GLN A 68 3.77 8.25 3.63
CA GLN A 68 2.32 8.18 3.51
C GLN A 68 1.78 6.91 4.14
N ASN A 69 0.59 6.99 4.72
CA ASN A 69 -0.07 5.90 5.44
C ASN A 69 0.82 5.32 6.56
N LEU A 70 1.24 6.17 7.50
CA LEU A 70 2.03 5.80 8.68
C LEU A 70 1.40 4.68 9.49
N THR A 71 0.08 4.53 9.48
CA THR A 71 -0.58 3.44 10.21
C THR A 71 -0.61 2.12 9.43
N ASN A 72 -0.16 2.12 8.18
CA ASN A 72 -0.18 1.00 7.23
C ASN A 72 -1.55 0.31 7.16
N ARG A 73 -2.63 1.10 7.21
CA ARG A 73 -3.99 0.56 7.11
C ARG A 73 -4.38 0.46 5.65
N ILE A 74 -5.09 -0.61 5.29
CA ILE A 74 -5.77 -0.69 4.00
C ILE A 74 -6.88 0.36 4.00
N ASN A 75 -6.81 1.28 3.06
CA ASN A 75 -7.80 2.34 2.88
C ASN A 75 -8.52 2.09 1.55
N ILE A 76 -9.83 1.86 1.63
CA ILE A 76 -10.67 1.69 0.45
C ILE A 76 -11.25 3.07 0.13
N ILE A 77 -10.92 3.59 -1.04
CA ILE A 77 -11.33 4.92 -1.51
C ILE A 77 -12.76 4.85 -2.06
N ASN A 78 -13.06 3.81 -2.83
CA ASN A 78 -14.39 3.53 -3.32
C ASN A 78 -14.65 2.02 -3.33
N PHE A 79 -15.92 1.66 -3.18
CA PHE A 79 -16.41 0.31 -3.38
C PHE A 79 -17.53 0.40 -4.41
N ALA A 80 -17.18 0.24 -5.67
CA ALA A 80 -18.11 0.42 -6.79
C ALA A 80 -18.56 -0.95 -7.33
N GLY A 81 -19.27 -1.71 -6.49
CA GLY A 81 -19.88 -2.99 -6.88
C GLY A 81 -18.94 -4.01 -7.55
N LEU A 82 -19.51 -5.08 -8.10
CA LEU A 82 -18.75 -6.13 -8.79
C LEU A 82 -18.18 -5.69 -10.14
N PHE A 83 -18.74 -4.63 -10.73
CA PHE A 83 -18.48 -4.24 -12.12
C PHE A 83 -17.65 -2.96 -12.28
N SER A 84 -17.51 -2.12 -11.24
CA SER A 84 -16.73 -0.88 -11.31
C SER A 84 -15.44 -0.92 -10.48
N GLY A 85 -15.13 -2.06 -9.85
CA GLY A 85 -13.88 -2.28 -9.14
C GLY A 85 -13.83 -1.64 -7.75
N THR A 86 -12.91 -2.13 -6.92
CA THR A 86 -12.62 -1.56 -5.59
C THR A 86 -11.33 -0.75 -5.69
N GLY A 87 -11.43 0.57 -5.52
CA GLY A 87 -10.28 1.45 -5.44
C GLY A 87 -9.62 1.32 -4.08
N ILE A 88 -8.43 0.72 -4.06
CA ILE A 88 -7.61 0.57 -2.85
C ILE A 88 -6.50 1.63 -2.91
N ALA A 89 -6.38 2.42 -1.85
CA ALA A 89 -5.29 3.37 -1.72
C ALA A 89 -3.96 2.63 -1.59
N PRO A 90 -2.83 3.25 -1.99
CA PRO A 90 -1.51 2.66 -1.81
C PRO A 90 -1.26 2.21 -0.35
N PRO A 91 -0.50 1.11 -0.15
CA PRO A 91 0.00 0.76 1.18
C PRO A 91 0.96 1.84 1.69
N ARG A 92 1.49 1.67 2.91
CA ARG A 92 2.53 2.58 3.43
C ARG A 92 3.64 2.73 2.39
N ASN A 93 3.90 3.97 2.01
CA ASN A 93 4.91 4.30 1.01
C ASN A 93 5.80 5.43 1.51
N TYR A 94 6.98 5.51 0.89
CA TYR A 94 8.05 6.41 1.25
C TYR A 94 8.51 7.13 -0.01
N ALA A 95 8.77 8.43 0.09
CA ALA A 95 9.37 9.21 -0.97
C ALA A 95 10.52 10.06 -0.42
N VAL A 96 11.55 10.28 -1.24
CA VAL A 96 12.65 11.20 -0.93
C VAL A 96 12.83 12.11 -2.13
N ARG A 97 12.94 13.41 -1.89
CA ARG A 97 13.14 14.44 -2.91
C ARG A 97 14.39 15.25 -2.61
N LEU A 98 15.16 15.52 -3.65
CA LEU A 98 16.29 16.44 -3.65
C LEU A 98 15.99 17.55 -4.65
N ASP A 99 15.87 18.79 -4.17
CA ASP A 99 15.65 19.97 -5.00
C ASP A 99 16.90 20.85 -5.00
N VAL A 100 17.31 21.31 -6.19
CA VAL A 100 18.47 22.18 -6.41
C VAL A 100 18.01 23.43 -7.15
N GLU A 101 18.21 24.60 -6.55
CA GLU A 101 17.82 25.91 -7.09
C GLU A 101 19.07 26.81 -7.25
N PHE A 102 19.14 27.60 -8.33
CA PHE A 102 20.32 28.40 -8.73
C PHE A 102 19.96 29.77 -9.31
#